data_AF-A0A7C3M5Q7-F1
#
_entry.id   AF-A0A7C3M5Q7-F1
#
_cell.length_a   1.000
_cell.length_b   1.000
_cell.length_c   1.000
_cell.angle_alpha   90.00
_cell.angle_beta   90.00
_cell.angle_gamma   90.00
#
_symmetry.space_group_name_H-M   'P 1'
#
loop_
_entity.id
_entity.type
_entity.pdbx_description
1 polymer ?
#
loop_
_entity_poly.entity_id
_entity_poly.type
_entity_poly.pdbx_seq_one_letter_code
_entity_poly.pdbx_strand_id
1 'polypeptide(L)'
;TVRKSDSTLIVERQSDEKLYKALHGTVRTVVANMVEGVTKGFTKTLELIGTGYRAQKQGERLVLNIGYSNPVVFEPDGVTFEVPDPTHITVRGIDKEKVGAMAAEIRATRPVNPYTGKGIKYVNEVVRRKLGKAGKVGGKK
;
A
#
# COMPACT_ATOMS: atom_id res chain seq x y z
N THR A 1 -13.34 24.04 14.39
CA THR A 1 -12.38 24.31 15.48
C THR A 1 -12.01 23.00 16.13
N VAL A 2 -10.78 22.86 16.68
CA VAL A 2 -10.36 21.67 17.42
C VAL A 2 -10.11 22.09 18.86
N ARG A 3 -10.86 21.50 19.81
CA ARG A 3 -10.77 21.79 21.24
C ARG A 3 -10.16 20.59 21.96
N LYS A 4 -9.19 20.85 22.84
CA LYS A 4 -8.66 19.85 23.76
C LYS A 4 -9.46 19.89 25.06
N SER A 5 -10.02 18.75 25.46
CA SER A 5 -10.64 18.54 26.77
C SER A 5 -9.94 17.36 27.43
N ASP A 6 -9.11 17.65 28.44
CA ASP A 6 -8.32 16.66 29.17
C ASP A 6 -7.49 15.75 28.23
N SER A 7 -7.90 14.48 28.12
CA SER A 7 -7.29 13.44 27.29
C SER A 7 -7.97 13.24 25.93
N THR A 8 -8.97 14.06 25.60
CA THR A 8 -9.79 13.91 24.38
C THR A 8 -9.69 15.16 23.50
N LEU A 9 -9.59 14.95 22.19
CA LEU A 9 -9.70 16.01 21.19
C LEU A 9 -11.08 15.99 20.57
N ILE A 10 -11.79 17.11 20.65
CA ILE A 10 -13.12 17.30 20.09
C ILE A 10 -12.99 18.21 18.87
N VAL A 11 -13.49 17.76 17.73
CA VAL A 11 -13.61 18.59 16.53
C VAL A 11 -15.03 19.14 16.49
N GLU A 12 -15.15 20.46 16.33
CA GLU A 12 -16.42 21.18 16.25
C GLU A 12 -16.54 21.87 14.89
N ARG A 13 -17.75 21.85 14.33
CA ARG A 13 -18.09 22.55 13.09
C ARG A 13 -18.76 23.89 13.42
N GLN A 14 -18.52 24.91 12.60
CA GLN A 14 -19.11 26.24 12.81
C GLN A 14 -20.55 26.34 12.31
N SER A 15 -20.93 25.57 11.28
CA SER A 15 -22.30 25.52 10.78
C SER A 15 -22.68 24.14 10.24
N ASP A 16 -23.97 23.97 9.90
CA ASP A 16 -24.55 22.75 9.34
C ASP A 16 -24.64 22.74 7.82
N GLU A 17 -23.96 23.67 7.14
CA GLU A 17 -23.87 23.65 5.70
C GLU A 17 -23.12 22.41 5.21
N LYS A 18 -23.42 22.01 3.96
CA LYS A 18 -22.88 20.80 3.34
C LYS A 18 -21.35 20.75 3.37
N LEU A 19 -20.69 21.87 3.13
CA LEU A 19 -19.22 21.97 3.11
C LEU A 19 -18.63 21.68 4.49
N TYR A 20 -19.10 22.37 5.54
CA TYR A 20 -18.60 22.18 6.90
C TYR A 20 -18.90 20.79 7.46
N LYS A 21 -20.04 20.19 7.10
CA LYS A 21 -20.34 18.78 7.43
C LYS A 21 -19.33 17.81 6.82
N ALA A 22 -18.99 17.98 5.54
CA ALA A 22 -18.00 17.12 4.88
C ALA A 22 -16.60 17.30 5.50
N LEU A 23 -16.16 18.55 5.70
CA LEU A 23 -14.85 18.85 6.27
C LEU A 23 -14.69 18.35 7.70
N HIS A 24 -15.75 18.41 8.51
CA HIS A 24 -15.69 17.96 9.90
C HIS A 24 -15.26 16.48 10.00
N GLY A 25 -15.86 15.59 9.21
CA GLY A 25 -15.47 14.17 9.19
C GLY A 25 -14.02 13.96 8.74
N THR A 26 -13.60 14.69 7.70
CA THR A 26 -12.23 14.62 7.17
C THR A 26 -11.21 15.07 8.21
N VAL A 27 -11.37 16.26 8.81
CA VAL A 27 -10.44 16.79 9.81
C VAL A 27 -10.34 15.88 11.03
N ARG A 28 -11.49 15.39 11.53
CA ARG A 28 -11.51 14.43 12.65
C ARG A 28 -10.72 13.16 12.33
N THR A 29 -10.85 12.65 11.10
CA THR A 29 -10.16 11.42 10.69
C THR A 29 -8.67 11.64 10.49
N VAL A 30 -8.26 12.75 9.90
CA VAL A 30 -6.84 13.12 9.74
C VAL A 30 -6.15 13.23 11.10
N VAL A 31 -6.75 13.96 12.05
CA VAL A 31 -6.20 14.12 13.41
C VAL A 31 -6.14 12.77 14.13
N ALA A 32 -7.19 11.95 14.04
CA ALA A 32 -7.18 10.61 14.65
C ALA A 32 -6.08 9.72 14.05
N ASN A 33 -5.86 9.76 12.73
CA ASN A 33 -4.78 9.03 12.09
C ASN A 33 -3.40 9.52 12.55
N MET A 34 -3.20 10.83 12.78
CA MET A 34 -1.93 11.35 13.31
C MET A 34 -1.64 10.79 14.70
N VAL A 35 -2.64 10.75 15.58
CA VAL A 35 -2.52 10.19 16.94
C VAL A 35 -2.26 8.68 16.90
N GLU A 36 -2.97 7.94 16.05
CA GLU A 36 -2.74 6.50 15.88
C GLU A 36 -1.35 6.22 15.27
N GLY A 37 -0.89 7.08 14.36
CA GLY A 37 0.42 6.98 13.72
C GLY A 37 1.58 7.07 14.70
N VAL A 38 1.54 8.01 15.65
CA VAL A 38 2.61 8.16 16.65
C VAL A 38 2.57 7.09 17.76
N THR A 39 1.41 6.47 17.99
CA THR A 39 1.24 5.47 19.06
C THR A 39 1.48 4.05 18.57
N LYS A 40 0.86 3.66 17.45
CA LYS A 40 0.92 2.29 16.89
C LYS A 40 1.73 2.22 15.59
N GLY A 41 1.75 3.30 14.82
CA GLY A 41 2.27 3.31 13.46
C GLY A 41 1.33 2.62 12.47
N PHE A 42 1.64 2.77 11.18
CA PHE A 42 0.92 2.15 10.08
C PHE A 42 1.82 1.20 9.31
N THR A 43 1.23 0.08 8.87
CA THR A 43 1.93 -0.94 8.09
C THR A 43 1.08 -1.40 6.92
N LYS A 44 1.70 -1.56 5.74
CA LYS A 44 1.09 -2.18 4.57
C LYS A 44 2.00 -3.27 4.03
N THR A 45 1.46 -4.46 3.87
CA THR A 45 2.20 -5.61 3.34
C THR A 45 1.77 -5.91 1.91
N LEU A 46 2.77 -6.05 1.05
CA LEU A 46 2.67 -6.40 -0.35
C LEU A 46 3.28 -7.78 -0.58
N GLU A 47 2.73 -8.51 -1.55
CA GLU A 47 3.16 -9.82 -1.98
C GLU A 47 3.54 -9.77 -3.47
N LEU A 48 4.71 -10.30 -3.79
CA LEU A 48 5.23 -10.44 -5.15
C LEU A 48 4.91 -11.83 -5.66
N ILE A 49 4.11 -11.89 -6.71
CA ILE A 49 3.75 -13.14 -7.38
C ILE A 49 4.42 -13.16 -8.75
N GLY A 50 5.39 -14.04 -8.93
CA GLY A 50 6.02 -14.24 -10.23
C GLY A 50 7.30 -15.06 -10.15
N THR A 51 7.58 -15.77 -11.24
CA THR A 51 8.82 -16.52 -11.41
C THR A 51 9.99 -15.56 -11.51
N GLY A 52 10.91 -15.63 -10.54
CA GLY A 52 12.10 -14.75 -10.48
C GLY A 52 11.83 -13.36 -9.92
N TYR A 53 10.62 -13.09 -9.42
CA TYR A 53 10.31 -11.80 -8.78
C TYR A 53 10.86 -11.81 -7.36
N ARG A 54 11.68 -10.80 -7.04
CA ARG A 54 12.27 -10.67 -5.71
C ARG A 54 12.46 -9.22 -5.31
N ALA A 55 12.20 -8.95 -4.05
CA ALA A 55 12.51 -7.70 -3.38
C ALA A 55 13.77 -7.87 -2.53
N GLN A 56 14.59 -6.84 -2.46
CA GLN A 56 15.78 -6.79 -1.61
C GLN A 56 15.87 -5.40 -0.97
N LYS A 57 16.20 -5.37 0.32
CA LYS A 57 16.54 -4.13 1.00
C LYS A 57 18.04 -3.88 0.85
N GLN A 58 18.43 -2.76 0.24
CA GLN A 58 19.82 -2.32 0.13
C GLN A 58 20.00 -1.05 0.95
N GLY A 59 20.55 -1.19 2.16
CA GLY A 59 20.58 -0.11 3.13
C GLY A 59 19.15 0.29 3.51
N GLU A 60 18.77 1.53 3.21
CA GLU A 60 17.40 2.02 3.42
C GLU A 60 16.53 1.95 2.15
N ARG A 61 17.15 1.74 0.98
CA ARG A 61 16.45 1.65 -0.30
C ARG A 61 15.87 0.26 -0.52
N LEU A 62 14.77 0.20 -1.25
CA LEU A 62 14.13 -1.03 -1.68
C LEU A 62 14.43 -1.27 -3.17
N VAL A 63 15.02 -2.41 -3.48
CA VAL A 63 15.38 -2.81 -4.85
C VAL A 63 14.48 -3.96 -5.28
N LEU A 64 13.79 -3.77 -6.41
CA LEU A 64 12.86 -4.73 -6.97
C LEU A 64 13.37 -5.30 -8.28
N ASN A 65 13.43 -6.63 -8.34
CA ASN A 65 13.70 -7.40 -9.56
C ASN A 65 12.41 -8.05 -10.02
N ILE A 66 11.71 -7.44 -10.98
CA ILE A 66 10.35 -7.85 -11.40
C ILE A 66 10.32 -8.20 -12.91
N GLY A 67 11.46 -8.62 -13.45
CA GLY A 67 11.60 -8.99 -14.86
C GLY A 67 11.65 -7.79 -15.83
N TYR A 68 11.95 -6.60 -15.32
CA TYR A 68 12.45 -5.49 -16.14
C TYR A 68 13.95 -5.68 -16.41
N SER A 69 14.47 -5.06 -17.47
CA SER A 69 15.90 -5.13 -17.82
C SER A 69 16.81 -4.55 -16.74
N ASN A 70 16.35 -3.47 -16.09
CA ASN A 70 17.04 -2.82 -14.97
C ASN A 70 16.21 -2.99 -13.69
N PRO A 71 16.87 -3.09 -12.52
CA PRO A 71 16.17 -3.12 -11.24
C PRO A 71 15.47 -1.79 -10.96
N VAL A 72 14.30 -1.84 -10.33
CA VAL A 72 13.57 -0.64 -9.90
C VAL A 72 13.94 -0.36 -8.46
N VAL A 73 14.40 0.86 -8.16
CA VAL A 73 14.84 1.28 -6.84
C VAL A 73 13.86 2.29 -6.27
N PHE A 74 13.46 2.09 -5.02
CA PHE A 74 12.61 2.98 -4.25
C PHE A 74 13.38 3.57 -3.07
N GLU A 75 13.28 4.88 -2.91
CA GLU A 75 13.86 5.59 -1.77
C GLU A 75 12.82 5.75 -0.65
N PRO A 76 13.22 5.61 0.62
CA PRO A 76 12.33 5.80 1.75
C PRO A 76 12.05 7.30 1.99
N ASP A 77 10.83 7.76 1.72
CA ASP A 77 10.37 9.09 2.15
C ASP A 77 9.58 8.99 3.47
N GLY A 78 10.27 9.06 4.60
CA GLY A 78 9.64 9.01 5.93
C GLY A 78 8.93 7.68 6.23
N VAL A 79 9.25 6.64 5.46
CA VAL A 79 8.75 5.27 5.60
C VAL A 79 9.92 4.30 5.61
N THR A 80 9.80 3.21 6.37
CA THR A 80 10.82 2.16 6.47
C THR A 80 10.34 0.92 5.73
N PHE A 81 11.22 0.35 4.90
CA PHE A 81 10.99 -0.93 4.25
C PHE A 81 11.52 -2.08 5.09
N GLU A 82 10.72 -3.14 5.18
CA GLU A 82 11.10 -4.44 5.70
C GLU A 82 10.79 -5.49 4.63
N VAL A 83 11.73 -6.41 4.42
CA VAL A 83 11.61 -7.49 3.44
C VAL A 83 11.86 -8.79 4.21
N PRO A 84 10.84 -9.36 4.88
CA PRO A 84 11.00 -10.59 5.65
C PRO A 84 11.36 -11.77 4.75
N ASP A 85 10.74 -11.83 3.57
CA ASP A 85 11.02 -12.81 2.53
C ASP A 85 11.26 -12.08 1.21
N PRO A 86 11.96 -12.69 0.24
CA PRO A 86 12.12 -12.11 -1.10
C PRO A 86 10.79 -11.83 -1.82
N THR A 87 9.70 -12.47 -1.40
CA THR A 87 8.36 -12.32 -1.99
C THR A 87 7.44 -11.39 -1.20
N HIS A 88 7.84 -10.90 -0.02
CA HIS A 88 7.01 -10.06 0.82
C HIS A 88 7.71 -8.73 1.12
N ILE A 89 6.98 -7.63 0.99
CA ILE A 89 7.46 -6.29 1.36
C ILE A 89 6.49 -5.71 2.37
N THR A 90 7.01 -5.26 3.50
CA THR A 90 6.25 -4.49 4.48
C THR A 90 6.74 -3.05 4.46
N VAL A 91 5.84 -2.12 4.13
CA VAL A 91 6.06 -0.68 4.24
C VAL A 91 5.53 -0.25 5.60
N ARG A 92 6.39 0.31 6.45
CA ARG A 92 6.03 0.83 7.78
C ARG A 92 6.28 2.34 7.86
N GLY A 93 5.50 3.05 8.66
CA GLY A 93 5.70 4.48 8.88
C GLY A 93 4.69 5.08 9.84
N ILE A 94 4.93 6.33 10.22
CA ILE A 94 4.08 7.09 11.16
C ILE A 94 2.89 7.71 10.42
N ASP A 95 3.10 8.14 9.17
CA ASP A 95 2.09 8.78 8.34
C ASP A 95 1.35 7.76 7.46
N LYS A 96 0.03 7.68 7.66
CA LYS A 96 -0.86 6.78 6.91
C LYS A 96 -0.88 7.08 5.41
N GLU A 97 -0.81 8.36 5.04
CA GLU A 97 -0.89 8.79 3.64
C GLU A 97 0.40 8.42 2.91
N LYS A 98 1.57 8.70 3.50
CA LYS A 98 2.87 8.31 2.93
C LYS A 98 3.03 6.80 2.80
N VAL A 99 2.67 6.04 3.85
CA VAL A 99 2.71 4.57 3.80
C VAL A 99 1.80 4.03 2.69
N GLY A 100 0.60 4.60 2.55
CA GLY A 100 -0.34 4.24 1.50
C GLY A 100 0.15 4.59 0.09
N ALA A 101 0.68 5.79 -0.09
CA ALA A 101 1.22 6.30 -1.36
C ALA A 101 2.40 5.44 -1.82
N MET A 102 3.38 5.20 -0.95
CA MET A 102 4.55 4.39 -1.27
C MET A 102 4.15 2.94 -1.62
N ALA A 103 3.24 2.33 -0.85
CA ALA A 103 2.76 0.99 -1.18
C ALA A 103 2.00 0.94 -2.52
N ALA A 104 1.25 2.00 -2.85
CA ALA A 104 0.56 2.12 -4.11
C ALA A 104 1.52 2.30 -5.29
N GLU A 105 2.57 3.12 -5.13
CA GLU A 105 3.63 3.31 -6.14
C GLU A 105 4.37 2.00 -6.43
N ILE A 106 4.76 1.27 -5.39
CA ILE A 106 5.39 -0.06 -5.52
C ILE A 106 4.44 -0.98 -6.32
N ARG A 107 3.17 -1.08 -5.94
CA ARG A 107 2.18 -1.89 -6.66
C ARG A 107 1.99 -1.45 -8.12
N ALA A 108 2.04 -0.15 -8.39
CA ALA A 108 1.84 0.42 -9.72
C ALA A 108 2.96 0.06 -10.70
N THR A 109 4.17 -0.25 -10.23
CA THR A 109 5.27 -0.71 -11.11
C THR A 109 4.90 -1.95 -11.90
N ARG A 110 4.29 -2.93 -11.23
CA ARG A 110 3.85 -4.18 -11.85
C ARG A 110 2.52 -4.61 -11.25
N PRO A 111 1.40 -4.04 -11.73
CA PRO A 111 0.09 -4.44 -11.25
C PRO A 111 -0.18 -5.89 -11.61
N VAL A 112 -1.04 -6.55 -10.84
CA VAL A 112 -1.39 -7.95 -11.10
C VAL A 112 -2.04 -8.10 -12.45
N ASN A 113 -1.50 -9.01 -13.25
CA ASN A 113 -2.11 -9.39 -14.52
C ASN A 113 -3.39 -10.21 -14.28
N PRO A 114 -4.55 -9.82 -14.85
CA PRO A 114 -5.82 -10.53 -14.66
C PRO A 114 -5.85 -11.97 -15.18
N TYR A 115 -4.96 -12.37 -16.08
CA TYR A 115 -4.95 -13.73 -16.65
C TYR A 115 -3.99 -14.64 -15.89
N THR A 116 -2.77 -14.17 -15.64
CA THR A 116 -1.70 -15.00 -15.05
C THR A 116 -1.59 -14.85 -13.54
N GLY A 117 -2.18 -13.81 -12.96
CA GLY A 117 -2.04 -13.49 -11.53
C GLY A 117 -0.63 -13.05 -11.12
N LYS A 118 0.30 -12.89 -12.07
CA LYS A 118 1.66 -12.40 -11.80
C LYS A 118 1.65 -10.88 -11.62
N GLY A 119 2.41 -10.38 -10.66
CA GLY A 119 2.54 -8.97 -10.32
C GLY A 119 2.66 -8.77 -8.81
N ILE A 120 2.51 -7.53 -8.38
CA ILE A 120 2.51 -7.14 -6.97
C ILE A 120 1.07 -6.90 -6.54
N LYS A 121 0.66 -7.49 -5.41
CA LYS A 121 -0.65 -7.27 -4.79
C LYS A 121 -0.50 -6.94 -3.31
N TYR A 122 -1.56 -6.45 -2.69
CA TYR A 122 -1.62 -6.50 -1.22
C TYR A 122 -1.88 -7.93 -0.75
N VAL A 123 -1.38 -8.30 0.43
CA VAL A 123 -1.55 -9.66 0.99
C VAL A 123 -3.03 -10.09 1.03
N ASN A 124 -3.91 -9.15 1.40
CA ASN A 124 -5.36 -9.39 1.50
C ASN A 124 -6.14 -9.04 0.22
N GLU A 125 -5.47 -8.75 -0.90
CA GLU A 125 -6.13 -8.38 -2.16
C GLU A 125 -6.60 -9.64 -2.92
N VAL A 126 -7.91 -9.72 -3.20
CA VAL A 126 -8.49 -10.80 -4.01
C VAL A 126 -8.40 -10.44 -5.49
N VAL A 127 -7.54 -11.15 -6.23
CA VAL A 127 -7.33 -10.95 -7.66
C VAL A 127 -8.40 -11.71 -8.46
N ARG A 128 -9.27 -10.96 -9.16
CA ARG A 128 -10.23 -11.54 -10.11
C ARG A 128 -9.50 -12.04 -11.35
N ARG A 129 -9.45 -13.36 -11.53
CA ARG A 129 -8.82 -13.99 -12.69
C ARG A 129 -9.80 -14.10 -13.86
N LYS A 130 -9.33 -13.76 -15.07
CA LYS A 130 -10.03 -14.04 -16.32
C LYS A 130 -9.49 -15.33 -16.92
N LEU A 131 -10.36 -16.12 -17.54
CA LEU A 131 -9.98 -17.32 -18.25
C LEU A 131 -9.06 -16.94 -19.43
N GLY A 132 -7.88 -17.56 -19.48
CA GLY A 132 -6.96 -17.44 -20.61
C GLY A 132 -7.44 -18.25 -21.82
N LYS A 133 -6.55 -18.50 -22.79
CA LYS A 133 -6.82 -19.38 -23.94
C LYS A 133 -7.00 -20.83 -23.47
N ALA A 134 -8.20 -21.19 -23.02
CA ALA A 134 -8.62 -22.58 -22.77
C ALA A 134 -8.98 -23.34 -24.07
N GLY A 135 -8.56 -22.86 -25.25
CA GLY A 135 -9.02 -23.36 -26.55
C GLY A 135 -7.99 -24.06 -27.44
N LYS A 136 -6.75 -24.31 -27.01
CA LYS A 136 -5.76 -24.91 -27.93
C LYS A 136 -4.63 -25.70 -27.29
N VAL A 137 -4.91 -26.61 -26.36
CA VAL A 137 -3.99 -27.73 -26.06
C VAL A 137 -4.82 -28.98 -25.72
N GLY A 138 -5.33 -29.61 -26.77
CA GLY A 138 -5.94 -30.94 -26.74
C GLY A 138 -5.67 -31.65 -28.07
N GLY A 139 -4.46 -31.45 -28.62
CA GLY A 139 -3.95 -32.22 -29.74
C GLY A 139 -2.90 -33.21 -29.24
N LYS A 140 -3.11 -34.49 -29.57
CA LYS A 140 -2.35 -35.71 -29.23
C LYS A 140 -2.86 -36.48 -28.00
N LYS A 141 -3.84 -37.34 -28.24
CA LYS A 141 -3.61 -38.80 -28.34
C LYS A 141 -4.48 -39.35 -29.46
#